data_AF-A0A7X7K4L9-F1
#
_entry.id   AF-A0A7X7K4L9-F1
#
_cell.length_a   1.000
_cell.length_b   1.000
_cell.length_c   1.000
_cell.angle_alpha   90.00
_cell.angle_beta   90.00
_cell.angle_gamma   90.00
#
_symmetry.space_group_name_H-M   'P 1'
#
loop_
_entity.id
_entity.type
_entity.pdbx_description
1 polymer ?
#
loop_
_entity_poly.entity_id
_entity_poly.type
_entity_poly.pdbx_seq_one_letter_code
_entity_poly.pdbx_strand_id
1 'polypeptide(L)'
;FDPEDPPMPVFDMAKCEEEFKLADVDKDGIPAGEDEDDVWSTGFYMMLAYNTGNDARRVSAEILKANIEAVHPDGLFTIDVLALPWPAYLKQQRAGYIPLYRIGWLEDYHHPHNWVQPYLSKAGAYGSALGLPEDLQAQFDEMIAAAKSMTDPEEAHEAYKAIQRMAAEYQTSLWGVQDIGRHYEQLWVQDYFYNPAFPCAFAYGLSESEDSPDAKTFIEGTIGDPETMDPAYMYDTASSCMVWRLYDPLIHTKRESYEEFVGQLADTWEISDDGLTYTFHIREGVKFHEGGDLDAHDAAYSIWRGLLQDRAAGPQWMFWDALFGYETAEGYAIDLANAALGIE
;
A
#
# COMPACT_ATOMS: atom_id res chain seq x y z
N PHE A 1 6.95 -9.55 -18.59
CA PHE A 1 8.14 -8.97 -17.94
C PHE A 1 9.32 -9.24 -18.84
N ASP A 2 9.86 -8.19 -19.46
CA ASP A 2 11.12 -8.24 -20.18
C ASP A 2 12.16 -7.55 -19.30
N PRO A 3 13.14 -8.27 -18.71
CA PRO A 3 14.12 -7.68 -17.79
C PRO A 3 15.05 -6.66 -18.46
N GLU A 4 15.05 -6.61 -19.80
CA GLU A 4 15.85 -5.69 -20.60
C GLU A 4 15.06 -4.45 -21.05
N ASP A 5 13.76 -4.34 -20.72
CA ASP A 5 12.89 -3.28 -21.24
C ASP A 5 11.83 -2.76 -20.22
N PRO A 6 12.18 -1.71 -19.43
CA PRO A 6 13.50 -1.11 -19.32
C PRO A 6 14.47 -2.03 -18.55
N PRO A 7 15.79 -1.90 -18.78
CA PRO A 7 16.77 -2.73 -18.10
C PRO A 7 16.69 -2.52 -16.59
N MET A 8 16.54 -3.62 -15.85
CA MET A 8 16.56 -3.57 -14.40
C MET A 8 17.98 -3.25 -13.89
N PRO A 9 18.12 -2.46 -12.81
CA PRO A 9 19.43 -2.21 -12.21
C PRO A 9 20.07 -3.53 -11.77
N VAL A 10 21.35 -3.67 -12.09
CA VAL A 10 22.18 -4.78 -11.61
C VAL A 10 23.08 -4.28 -10.49
N PHE A 11 23.46 -5.19 -9.58
CA PHE A 11 24.41 -4.85 -8.52
C PHE A 11 25.82 -4.66 -9.10
N ASP A 12 26.27 -3.40 -9.15
CA ASP A 12 27.60 -3.02 -9.62
C ASP A 12 28.13 -1.81 -8.82
N MET A 13 29.13 -2.07 -7.97
CA MET A 13 29.73 -1.05 -7.11
C MET A 13 30.55 -0.02 -7.89
N ALA A 14 31.20 -0.43 -8.98
CA ALA A 14 32.02 0.46 -9.79
C ALA A 14 31.12 1.40 -10.61
N LYS A 15 30.02 0.88 -11.15
CA LYS A 15 29.03 1.70 -11.82
C LYS A 15 28.33 2.65 -10.85
N CYS A 16 28.03 2.19 -9.63
CA CYS A 16 27.47 3.06 -8.59
C CYS A 16 28.39 4.25 -8.28
N GLU A 17 29.71 4.02 -8.16
CA GLU A 17 30.71 5.08 -7.99
C GLU A 17 30.72 6.06 -9.17
N GLU A 18 30.69 5.55 -10.40
CA GLU A 18 30.63 6.36 -11.62
C GLU A 18 29.38 7.26 -11.62
N GLU A 19 28.21 6.71 -11.32
CA GLU A 19 26.96 7.49 -11.28
C GLU A 19 26.96 8.57 -10.20
N PHE A 20 27.52 8.30 -9.00
CA PHE A 20 27.64 9.34 -7.97
C PHE A 20 28.59 10.48 -8.35
N LYS A 21 29.60 10.22 -9.18
CA LYS A 21 30.48 11.25 -9.74
C LYS A 21 29.83 12.03 -10.89
N LEU A 22 28.77 11.50 -11.47
CA LEU A 22 28.00 12.14 -12.53
C LEU A 22 26.80 12.94 -12.00
N ALA A 23 26.38 12.68 -10.76
CA ALA A 23 25.31 13.44 -10.12
C ALA A 23 25.65 14.93 -10.14
N ASP A 24 24.72 15.76 -10.59
CA ASP A 24 24.83 17.22 -10.62
C ASP A 24 23.63 17.74 -9.81
N VAL A 25 23.80 17.87 -8.49
CA VAL A 25 22.67 18.12 -7.58
C VAL A 25 22.26 19.59 -7.62
N ASP A 26 23.21 20.49 -7.83
CA ASP A 26 22.96 21.94 -7.89
C ASP A 26 22.54 22.43 -9.29
N LYS A 27 22.69 21.57 -10.31
CA LYS A 27 22.28 21.74 -11.70
C LYS A 27 23.09 22.80 -12.45
N ASP A 28 24.36 22.95 -12.11
CA ASP A 28 25.25 23.89 -12.79
C ASP A 28 25.84 23.35 -14.11
N GLY A 29 25.65 22.06 -14.39
CA GLY A 29 26.10 21.34 -15.57
C GLY A 29 27.49 20.72 -15.44
N ILE A 30 28.09 20.75 -14.25
CA ILE A 30 29.38 20.14 -13.91
C ILE A 30 29.11 18.85 -13.13
N PRO A 31 29.68 17.71 -13.52
CA PRO A 31 29.55 16.47 -12.76
C PRO A 31 30.16 16.58 -11.36
N ALA A 32 29.53 16.00 -10.32
CA ALA A 32 30.04 16.04 -8.94
C ALA A 32 31.50 15.57 -8.75
N GLY A 33 32.01 14.69 -9.60
CA GLY A 33 33.42 14.27 -9.55
C GLY A 33 34.42 15.38 -9.92
N GLU A 34 33.94 16.46 -10.53
CA GLU A 34 34.69 17.65 -10.95
C GLU A 34 34.22 18.92 -10.23
N ASP A 35 33.14 18.86 -9.46
CA ASP A 35 32.59 19.95 -8.66
C ASP A 35 32.84 19.75 -7.15
N GLU A 36 33.41 20.76 -6.50
CA GLU A 36 33.70 20.74 -5.06
C GLU A 36 32.46 21.00 -4.19
N ASP A 37 31.43 21.64 -4.75
CA ASP A 37 30.20 22.00 -4.04
C ASP A 37 29.13 20.87 -4.06
N ASP A 38 29.42 19.77 -4.77
CA ASP A 38 28.44 18.74 -5.06
C ASP A 38 28.63 17.44 -4.24
N VAL A 39 27.68 16.50 -4.38
CA VAL A 39 27.52 15.38 -3.43
C VAL A 39 28.75 14.47 -3.29
N TRP A 40 29.52 14.25 -4.37
CA TRP A 40 30.74 13.43 -4.31
C TRP A 40 31.81 14.07 -3.41
N SER A 41 31.97 15.39 -3.49
CA SER A 41 32.98 16.14 -2.73
C SER A 41 32.51 16.51 -1.32
N THR A 42 31.24 16.84 -1.16
CA THR A 42 30.65 17.31 0.10
C THR A 42 30.17 16.18 1.01
N GLY A 43 29.81 15.03 0.41
CA GLY A 43 29.19 13.93 1.12
C GLY A 43 27.72 14.17 1.48
N PHE A 44 27.14 13.21 2.20
CA PHE A 44 25.78 13.37 2.71
C PHE A 44 25.56 12.57 3.99
N TYR A 45 24.53 12.98 4.72
CA TYR A 45 23.95 12.23 5.82
C TYR A 45 22.47 11.97 5.53
N MET A 46 22.02 10.72 5.66
CA MET A 46 20.61 10.36 5.56
C MET A 46 20.18 9.39 6.65
N MET A 47 18.92 9.45 7.04
CA MET A 47 18.30 8.41 7.86
C MET A 47 17.58 7.40 6.97
N LEU A 48 17.80 6.11 7.25
CA LEU A 48 17.10 4.98 6.66
C LEU A 48 16.24 4.29 7.73
N ALA A 49 14.94 4.55 7.70
CA ALA A 49 14.04 4.01 8.71
C ALA A 49 13.54 2.59 8.38
N TYR A 50 13.30 1.77 9.40
CA TYR A 50 12.54 0.52 9.32
C TYR A 50 11.64 0.38 10.57
N ASN A 51 10.64 -0.51 10.51
CA ASN A 51 9.78 -0.74 11.66
C ASN A 51 10.41 -1.71 12.67
N THR A 52 10.37 -1.36 13.96
CA THR A 52 10.93 -2.16 15.05
C THR A 52 10.36 -3.59 15.05
N GLY A 53 11.21 -4.57 15.38
CA GLY A 53 10.86 -5.99 15.37
C GLY A 53 10.97 -6.67 14.01
N ASN A 54 11.26 -5.93 12.94
CA ASN A 54 11.47 -6.50 11.61
C ASN A 54 12.97 -6.64 11.29
N ASP A 55 13.53 -7.80 11.62
CA ASP A 55 14.95 -8.10 11.36
C ASP A 55 15.28 -8.15 9.87
N ALA A 56 14.35 -8.61 9.02
CA ALA A 56 14.58 -8.66 7.57
C ALA A 56 14.78 -7.25 6.99
N ARG A 57 13.93 -6.29 7.39
CA ARG A 57 14.08 -4.88 6.99
C ARG A 57 15.33 -4.25 7.59
N ARG A 58 15.66 -4.55 8.86
CA ARG A 58 16.91 -4.08 9.50
C ARG A 58 18.14 -4.55 8.73
N VAL A 59 18.28 -5.85 8.50
CA VAL A 59 19.43 -6.43 7.81
C VAL A 59 19.52 -5.91 6.38
N SER A 60 18.39 -5.82 5.66
CA SER A 60 18.36 -5.23 4.32
C SER A 60 18.80 -3.76 4.32
N ALA A 61 18.41 -2.98 5.32
CA ALA A 61 18.83 -1.59 5.47
C ALA A 61 20.32 -1.47 5.81
N GLU A 62 20.84 -2.34 6.69
CA GLU A 62 22.27 -2.40 7.02
C GLU A 62 23.14 -2.80 5.82
N ILE A 63 22.66 -3.72 4.97
CA ILE A 63 23.33 -4.07 3.71
C ILE A 63 23.37 -2.87 2.76
N LEU A 64 22.25 -2.16 2.59
CA LEU A 64 22.21 -0.96 1.75
C LEU A 64 23.16 0.13 2.27
N LYS A 65 23.13 0.41 3.58
CA LYS A 65 24.08 1.30 4.25
C LYS A 65 25.51 0.89 3.94
N ALA A 66 25.88 -0.35 4.22
CA ALA A 66 27.25 -0.82 4.04
C ALA A 66 27.74 -0.68 2.59
N ASN A 67 26.88 -0.96 1.61
CA ASN A 67 27.21 -0.80 0.20
C ASN A 67 27.40 0.68 -0.16
N ILE A 68 26.43 1.55 0.15
CA ILE A 68 26.50 2.98 -0.21
C ILE A 68 27.69 3.66 0.47
N GLU A 69 27.95 3.40 1.75
CA GLU A 69 29.10 3.98 2.45
C GLU A 69 30.44 3.48 1.89
N ALA A 70 30.49 2.25 1.38
CA ALA A 70 31.70 1.70 0.76
C ALA A 70 32.00 2.27 -0.64
N VAL A 71 31.04 2.94 -1.30
CA VAL A 71 31.26 3.60 -2.60
C VAL A 71 32.27 4.74 -2.47
N HIS A 72 32.21 5.50 -1.38
CA HIS A 72 33.07 6.67 -1.21
C HIS A 72 34.32 6.32 -0.36
N PRO A 73 35.54 6.39 -0.91
CA PRO A 73 36.75 5.90 -0.24
C PRO A 73 37.09 6.64 1.06
N ASP A 74 36.72 7.93 1.15
CA ASP A 74 36.99 8.76 2.32
C ASP A 74 35.86 8.75 3.37
N GLY A 75 34.80 7.96 3.16
CA GLY A 75 33.70 7.81 4.11
C GLY A 75 32.81 9.06 4.28
N LEU A 76 32.65 9.86 3.20
CA LEU A 76 31.80 11.05 3.20
C LEU A 76 30.31 10.74 3.08
N PHE A 77 29.95 9.53 2.65
CA PHE A 77 28.57 9.07 2.59
C PHE A 77 28.22 8.40 3.90
N THR A 78 27.15 8.85 4.56
CA THR A 78 26.68 8.31 5.84
C THR A 78 25.19 8.04 5.81
N ILE A 79 24.79 6.82 6.19
CA ILE A 79 23.38 6.43 6.37
C ILE A 79 23.15 5.89 7.77
N ASP A 80 22.28 6.51 8.57
CA ASP A 80 21.90 5.96 9.87
C ASP A 80 20.63 5.12 9.78
N VAL A 81 20.73 3.84 10.16
CA VAL A 81 19.59 2.92 10.18
C VAL A 81 18.80 3.10 11.48
N LEU A 82 17.53 3.52 11.36
CA LEU A 82 16.69 3.89 12.48
C LEU A 82 15.48 2.93 12.63
N ALA A 83 15.32 2.35 13.83
CA ALA A 83 14.14 1.57 14.18
C ALA A 83 13.03 2.49 14.73
N LEU A 84 11.83 2.39 14.18
CA LEU A 84 10.65 3.12 14.66
C LEU A 84 9.48 2.16 14.96
N PRO A 85 8.74 2.33 16.07
CA PRO A 85 7.46 1.64 16.25
C PRO A 85 6.51 1.94 15.08
N TRP A 86 5.72 0.97 14.64
CA TRP A 86 4.92 1.06 13.40
C TRP A 86 4.02 2.31 13.29
N PRO A 87 3.25 2.72 14.32
CA PRO A 87 2.45 3.94 14.23
C PRO A 87 3.30 5.21 14.08
N ALA A 88 4.46 5.28 14.77
CA ALA A 88 5.38 6.39 14.64
C ALA A 88 6.05 6.40 13.26
N TYR A 89 6.43 5.23 12.75
CA TYR A 89 7.02 5.05 11.43
C TYR A 89 6.10 5.64 10.33
N LEU A 90 4.82 5.21 10.28
CA LEU A 90 3.87 5.68 9.27
C LEU A 90 3.60 7.19 9.40
N LYS A 91 3.52 7.71 10.62
CA LYS A 91 3.34 9.14 10.86
C LYS A 91 4.52 9.97 10.34
N GLN A 92 5.76 9.54 10.59
CA GLN A 92 6.95 10.25 10.13
C GLN A 92 7.11 10.14 8.60
N GLN A 93 6.77 8.98 8.03
CA GLN A 93 6.75 8.76 6.58
C GLN A 93 5.79 9.71 5.87
N ARG A 94 4.52 9.75 6.28
CA ARG A 94 3.51 10.63 5.69
C ARG A 94 3.81 12.12 5.87
N ALA A 95 4.59 12.48 6.90
CA ALA A 95 5.04 13.85 7.13
C ALA A 95 6.29 14.24 6.30
N GLY A 96 6.88 13.30 5.55
CA GLY A 96 8.09 13.55 4.76
C GLY A 96 9.38 13.72 5.59
N TYR A 97 9.39 13.27 6.85
CA TYR A 97 10.54 13.45 7.74
C TYR A 97 11.57 12.31 7.66
N ILE A 98 11.25 11.21 7.00
CA ILE A 98 12.18 10.10 6.74
C ILE A 98 12.52 10.06 5.24
N PRO A 99 13.73 10.48 4.83
CA PRO A 99 14.09 10.62 3.41
C PRO A 99 14.25 9.27 2.72
N LEU A 100 14.67 8.23 3.47
CA LEU A 100 14.78 6.87 2.98
C LEU A 100 14.15 5.91 4.01
N TYR A 101 13.40 4.92 3.54
CA TYR A 101 12.69 4.02 4.44
C TYR A 101 12.36 2.68 3.79
N ARG A 102 12.39 1.59 4.58
CA ARG A 102 12.02 0.25 4.12
C ARG A 102 10.55 -0.02 4.37
N ILE A 103 9.76 0.00 3.30
CA ILE A 103 8.34 -0.30 3.31
C ILE A 103 8.03 -1.52 2.43
N GLY A 104 6.77 -1.91 2.43
CA GLY A 104 6.20 -2.89 1.53
C GLY A 104 4.69 -2.70 1.50
N TRP A 105 4.06 -3.26 0.49
CA TRP A 105 2.61 -3.21 0.31
C TRP A 105 2.07 -4.63 0.29
N LEU A 106 0.85 -4.76 0.78
CA LEU A 106 0.07 -5.96 0.69
C LEU A 106 -1.13 -5.66 -0.19
N GLU A 107 -1.54 -6.62 -0.99
CA GLU A 107 -2.69 -6.49 -1.87
C GLU A 107 -3.97 -6.24 -1.05
N ASP A 108 -4.76 -5.23 -1.40
CA ASP A 108 -6.11 -5.03 -0.82
C ASP A 108 -7.18 -5.72 -1.69
N TYR A 109 -6.95 -5.75 -3.01
CA TYR A 109 -7.78 -6.45 -3.99
C TYR A 109 -6.94 -6.86 -5.21
N HIS A 110 -7.34 -7.94 -5.88
CA HIS A 110 -6.51 -8.57 -6.90
C HIS A 110 -6.55 -7.86 -8.26
N HIS A 111 -5.85 -6.72 -8.35
CA HIS A 111 -5.78 -5.93 -9.57
C HIS A 111 -4.51 -5.05 -9.58
N PRO A 112 -3.85 -4.83 -10.74
CA PRO A 112 -2.64 -4.01 -10.82
C PRO A 112 -2.80 -2.57 -10.30
N HIS A 113 -4.01 -2.02 -10.37
CA HIS A 113 -4.35 -0.70 -9.81
C HIS A 113 -4.03 -0.60 -8.31
N ASN A 114 -4.22 -1.70 -7.57
CA ASN A 114 -3.93 -1.77 -6.14
C ASN A 114 -2.43 -1.65 -5.81
N TRP A 115 -1.56 -1.77 -6.81
CA TRP A 115 -0.13 -1.53 -6.67
C TRP A 115 0.27 -0.18 -7.22
N VAL A 116 -0.20 0.12 -8.43
CA VAL A 116 0.18 1.34 -9.14
C VAL A 116 -0.33 2.59 -8.42
N GLN A 117 -1.59 2.62 -7.96
CA GLN A 117 -2.13 3.80 -7.29
C GLN A 117 -1.40 4.08 -5.97
N PRO A 118 -1.24 3.13 -5.03
CA PRO A 118 -0.61 3.46 -3.75
C PRO A 118 0.86 3.88 -3.88
N TYR A 119 1.60 3.29 -4.82
CA TYR A 119 3.02 3.60 -5.00
C TYR A 119 3.30 4.84 -5.83
N LEU A 120 2.49 5.13 -6.85
CA LEU A 120 2.86 6.11 -7.89
C LEU A 120 1.92 7.31 -7.95
N SER A 121 0.64 7.18 -7.57
CA SER A 121 -0.27 8.33 -7.55
C SER A 121 0.14 9.32 -6.44
N LYS A 122 0.03 10.61 -6.72
CA LYS A 122 0.23 11.66 -5.72
C LYS A 122 -0.72 11.51 -4.52
N ALA A 123 -1.95 11.04 -4.75
CA ALA A 123 -2.91 10.77 -3.67
C ALA A 123 -2.76 9.38 -3.04
N GLY A 124 -1.88 8.54 -3.60
CA GLY A 124 -1.51 7.24 -3.08
C GLY A 124 -0.79 7.29 -1.73
N ALA A 125 -0.71 6.13 -1.08
CA ALA A 125 -0.09 5.99 0.24
C ALA A 125 1.39 6.41 0.27
N TYR A 126 2.10 6.20 -0.84
CA TYR A 126 3.55 6.43 -0.97
C TYR A 126 3.93 7.39 -2.09
N GLY A 127 3.08 7.60 -3.11
CA GLY A 127 3.47 8.38 -4.29
C GLY A 127 3.87 9.82 -3.97
N SER A 128 3.14 10.52 -3.07
CA SER A 128 3.57 11.86 -2.61
C SER A 128 4.94 11.89 -1.94
N ALA A 129 5.34 10.80 -1.28
CA ALA A 129 6.62 10.69 -0.60
C ALA A 129 7.79 10.40 -1.56
N LEU A 130 7.52 10.13 -2.84
CA LEU A 130 8.56 9.98 -3.87
C LEU A 130 9.24 11.31 -4.21
N GLY A 131 8.54 12.44 -4.01
CA GLY A 131 9.08 13.77 -4.29
C GLY A 131 9.45 13.98 -5.76
N LEU A 132 8.72 13.36 -6.70
CA LEU A 132 8.96 13.49 -8.13
C LEU A 132 8.77 14.94 -8.61
N PRO A 133 9.46 15.36 -9.69
CA PRO A 133 9.13 16.59 -10.41
C PRO A 133 7.64 16.68 -10.74
N GLU A 134 7.05 17.88 -10.67
CA GLU A 134 5.60 18.06 -10.80
C GLU A 134 5.04 17.55 -12.14
N ASP A 135 5.78 17.74 -13.23
CA ASP A 135 5.43 17.28 -14.57
C ASP A 135 5.51 15.76 -14.70
N LEU A 136 6.48 15.12 -14.03
CA LEU A 136 6.60 13.68 -13.99
C LEU A 136 5.49 13.05 -13.13
N GLN A 137 5.18 13.66 -11.98
CA GLN A 137 4.07 13.23 -11.13
C GLN A 137 2.73 13.33 -11.86
N ALA A 138 2.49 14.44 -12.57
CA ALA A 138 1.27 14.62 -13.37
C ALA A 138 1.15 13.55 -14.48
N GLN A 139 2.25 13.17 -15.13
CA GLN A 139 2.23 12.08 -16.11
C GLN A 139 1.84 10.74 -15.49
N PHE A 140 2.37 10.38 -14.31
CA PHE A 140 1.93 9.18 -13.60
C PHE A 140 0.43 9.25 -13.28
N ASP A 141 -0.03 10.35 -12.68
CA ASP A 141 -1.44 10.51 -12.28
C ASP A 141 -2.38 10.40 -13.52
N GLU A 142 -2.01 11.00 -14.65
CA GLU A 142 -2.77 10.92 -15.91
C GLU A 142 -2.84 9.49 -16.46
N MET A 143 -1.70 8.78 -16.50
CA MET A 143 -1.66 7.40 -16.98
C MET A 143 -2.48 6.46 -16.09
N ILE A 144 -2.44 6.67 -14.77
CA ILE A 144 -3.21 5.90 -13.79
C ILE A 144 -4.71 6.11 -14.00
N ALA A 145 -5.14 7.38 -14.13
CA ALA A 145 -6.53 7.73 -14.38
C ALA A 145 -7.04 7.13 -15.71
N ALA A 146 -6.21 7.15 -16.75
CA ALA A 146 -6.51 6.57 -18.05
C ALA A 146 -6.64 5.04 -17.98
N ALA A 147 -5.66 4.35 -17.40
CA ALA A 147 -5.64 2.88 -17.27
C ALA A 147 -6.86 2.36 -16.49
N LYS A 148 -7.21 3.04 -15.39
CA LYS A 148 -8.40 2.71 -14.57
C LYS A 148 -9.71 2.76 -15.37
N SER A 149 -9.82 3.70 -16.32
CA SER A 149 -11.05 3.94 -17.07
C SER A 149 -11.27 2.94 -18.22
N MET A 150 -10.31 2.04 -18.47
CA MET A 150 -10.37 1.05 -19.53
C MET A 150 -11.26 -0.14 -19.12
N THR A 151 -12.13 -0.55 -20.03
CA THR A 151 -13.04 -1.71 -19.82
C THR A 151 -12.59 -2.95 -20.58
N ASP A 152 -11.72 -2.79 -21.59
CA ASP A 152 -11.08 -3.92 -22.26
C ASP A 152 -9.87 -4.41 -21.44
N PRO A 153 -9.84 -5.69 -21.02
CA PRO A 153 -8.76 -6.21 -20.17
C PRO A 153 -7.38 -6.18 -20.82
N GLU A 154 -7.27 -6.32 -22.15
CA GLU A 154 -5.99 -6.32 -22.84
C GLU A 154 -5.43 -4.90 -22.97
N GLU A 155 -6.29 -3.93 -23.27
CA GLU A 155 -5.93 -2.51 -23.25
C GLU A 155 -5.48 -2.07 -21.85
N ALA A 156 -6.26 -2.44 -20.82
CA ALA A 156 -5.90 -2.16 -19.43
C ALA A 156 -4.55 -2.81 -19.05
N HIS A 157 -4.32 -4.05 -19.46
CA HIS A 157 -3.07 -4.76 -19.21
C HIS A 157 -1.86 -3.99 -19.77
N GLU A 158 -1.92 -3.59 -21.04
CA GLU A 158 -0.82 -2.85 -21.66
C GLU A 158 -0.65 -1.45 -21.07
N ALA A 159 -1.73 -0.78 -20.64
CA ALA A 159 -1.65 0.50 -19.95
C ALA A 159 -0.93 0.39 -18.60
N TYR A 160 -1.31 -0.57 -17.74
CA TYR A 160 -0.63 -0.78 -16.46
C TYR A 160 0.83 -1.22 -16.62
N LYS A 161 1.15 -1.95 -17.69
CA LYS A 161 2.51 -2.32 -18.03
C LYS A 161 3.33 -1.11 -18.48
N ALA A 162 2.74 -0.18 -19.23
CA ALA A 162 3.41 1.07 -19.58
C ALA A 162 3.74 1.92 -18.34
N ILE A 163 2.82 2.00 -17.37
CA ILE A 163 3.06 2.70 -16.09
C ILE A 163 4.23 2.07 -15.34
N GLN A 164 4.26 0.75 -15.21
CA GLN A 164 5.34 0.02 -14.54
C GLN A 164 6.68 0.19 -15.25
N ARG A 165 6.70 0.20 -16.59
CA ARG A 165 7.90 0.48 -17.37
C ARG A 165 8.42 1.88 -17.09
N MET A 166 7.56 2.90 -17.07
CA MET A 166 7.96 4.26 -16.73
C MET A 166 8.50 4.35 -15.29
N ALA A 167 7.84 3.69 -14.33
CA ALA A 167 8.33 3.62 -12.95
C ALA A 167 9.72 2.98 -12.84
N ALA A 168 9.98 1.95 -13.65
CA ALA A 168 11.29 1.32 -13.75
C ALA A 168 12.31 2.21 -14.49
N GLU A 169 11.94 2.95 -15.52
CA GLU A 169 12.84 3.88 -16.21
C GLU A 169 13.32 5.00 -15.26
N TYR A 170 12.40 5.58 -14.48
CA TYR A 170 12.70 6.64 -13.52
C TYR A 170 13.17 6.14 -12.15
N GLN A 171 13.27 4.81 -11.96
CA GLN A 171 13.72 4.19 -10.71
C GLN A 171 13.01 4.77 -9.48
N THR A 172 11.68 4.88 -9.53
CA THR A 172 10.87 5.52 -8.48
C THR A 172 11.00 4.84 -7.12
N SER A 173 11.47 3.60 -7.06
CA SER A 173 11.73 2.87 -5.83
C SER A 173 12.85 1.86 -6.01
N LEU A 174 13.62 1.64 -4.94
CA LEU A 174 14.55 0.51 -4.84
C LEU A 174 13.76 -0.75 -4.47
N TRP A 175 13.31 -1.48 -5.49
CA TRP A 175 12.57 -2.72 -5.32
C TRP A 175 13.45 -3.79 -4.65
N GLY A 176 12.98 -4.30 -3.51
CA GLY A 176 13.67 -5.33 -2.75
C GLY A 176 13.25 -6.73 -3.18
N VAL A 177 12.74 -7.49 -2.21
CA VAL A 177 12.29 -8.86 -2.42
C VAL A 177 10.77 -8.93 -2.36
N GLN A 178 10.19 -9.84 -3.14
CA GLN A 178 8.85 -10.33 -2.89
C GLN A 178 8.96 -11.50 -1.91
N ASP A 179 8.55 -11.27 -0.67
CA ASP A 179 8.69 -12.26 0.39
C ASP A 179 7.77 -13.46 0.17
N ILE A 180 8.31 -14.65 0.42
CA ILE A 180 7.50 -15.87 0.61
C ILE A 180 7.27 -16.07 2.11
N GLY A 181 6.00 -16.03 2.51
CA GLY A 181 5.60 -16.22 3.90
C GLY A 181 5.69 -17.68 4.36
N ARG A 182 5.77 -17.89 5.67
CA ARG A 182 5.53 -19.19 6.30
C ARG A 182 4.40 -19.04 7.29
N HIS A 183 3.40 -19.90 7.16
CA HIS A 183 2.34 -20.04 8.15
C HIS A 183 2.71 -21.15 9.12
N TYR A 184 2.59 -20.86 10.41
CA TYR A 184 2.80 -21.84 11.48
C TYR A 184 1.56 -21.86 12.34
N GLU A 185 0.92 -23.02 12.41
CA GLU A 185 -0.28 -23.22 13.20
C GLU A 185 -0.22 -24.52 13.99
N GLN A 186 -1.13 -24.65 14.95
CA GLN A 186 -1.30 -25.88 15.68
C GLN A 186 -1.89 -26.96 14.77
N LEU A 187 -1.46 -28.21 14.91
CA LEU A 187 -1.92 -29.32 14.06
C LEU A 187 -3.43 -29.58 14.15
N TRP A 188 -4.05 -29.17 15.26
CA TRP A 188 -5.48 -29.30 15.46
C TRP A 188 -6.29 -28.18 14.79
N VAL A 189 -5.66 -27.12 14.28
CA VAL A 189 -6.31 -26.10 13.46
C VAL A 189 -6.45 -26.64 12.04
N GLN A 190 -7.65 -26.50 11.49
CA GLN A 190 -8.02 -26.97 10.16
C GLN A 190 -8.61 -25.81 9.35
N ASP A 191 -8.72 -26.03 8.04
CA ASP A 191 -9.31 -25.10 7.09
C ASP A 191 -8.59 -23.74 6.95
N TYR A 192 -7.34 -23.62 7.36
CA TYR A 192 -6.53 -22.46 7.03
C TYR A 192 -6.44 -22.26 5.51
N PHE A 193 -6.64 -21.02 5.07
CA PHE A 193 -6.47 -20.62 3.69
C PHE A 193 -5.53 -19.43 3.60
N TYR A 194 -4.49 -19.57 2.78
CA TYR A 194 -3.64 -18.45 2.46
C TYR A 194 -4.30 -17.60 1.38
N ASN A 195 -4.63 -16.35 1.72
CA ASN A 195 -5.04 -15.34 0.76
C ASN A 195 -4.12 -14.11 0.91
N PRO A 196 -3.29 -13.75 -0.09
CA PRO A 196 -2.46 -12.55 -0.06
C PRO A 196 -3.23 -11.24 0.18
N ALA A 197 -4.50 -11.15 -0.25
CA ALA A 197 -5.32 -9.96 0.01
C ALA A 197 -5.87 -9.90 1.45
N PHE A 198 -5.90 -11.05 2.13
CA PHE A 198 -6.39 -11.18 3.51
C PHE A 198 -5.42 -12.06 4.31
N PRO A 199 -4.21 -11.58 4.59
CA PRO A 199 -3.12 -12.37 5.19
C PRO A 199 -3.31 -12.64 6.69
N CYS A 200 -4.26 -11.94 7.32
CA CYS A 200 -4.49 -12.02 8.75
C CYS A 200 -5.11 -13.36 9.15
N ALA A 201 -4.77 -13.87 10.33
CA ALA A 201 -5.50 -15.00 10.87
C ALA A 201 -6.99 -14.64 10.99
N PHE A 202 -7.85 -15.61 10.66
CA PHE A 202 -9.32 -15.54 10.65
C PHE A 202 -9.96 -14.72 9.51
N ALA A 203 -9.22 -14.41 8.44
CA ALA A 203 -9.84 -13.93 7.20
C ALA A 203 -10.94 -14.87 6.68
N TYR A 204 -10.77 -16.17 6.93
CA TYR A 204 -11.77 -17.20 6.71
C TYR A 204 -12.00 -17.98 8.01
N GLY A 205 -13.19 -18.58 8.14
CA GLY A 205 -13.52 -19.44 9.27
C GLY A 205 -12.55 -20.62 9.39
N LEU A 206 -11.91 -20.74 10.54
CA LEU A 206 -11.08 -21.89 10.90
C LEU A 206 -11.93 -22.93 11.61
N SER A 207 -11.58 -24.20 11.44
CA SER A 207 -12.18 -25.31 12.19
C SER A 207 -11.14 -26.05 13.01
N GLU A 208 -11.60 -27.01 13.80
CA GLU A 208 -10.74 -27.82 14.65
C GLU A 208 -10.87 -29.31 14.33
N SER A 209 -9.78 -30.05 14.50
CA SER A 209 -9.79 -31.51 14.47
C SER A 209 -10.39 -32.10 15.76
N GLU A 210 -10.79 -33.38 15.71
CA GLU A 210 -11.24 -34.13 16.89
C GLU A 210 -10.19 -34.22 18.02
N ASP A 211 -8.89 -34.12 17.68
CA ASP A 211 -7.77 -34.18 18.63
C ASP A 211 -7.42 -32.81 19.27
N SER A 212 -8.29 -31.81 19.13
CA SER A 212 -8.03 -30.48 19.70
C SER A 212 -8.03 -30.50 21.24
N PRO A 213 -7.22 -29.66 21.89
CA PRO A 213 -7.24 -29.54 23.34
C PRO A 213 -8.50 -28.81 23.83
N ASP A 214 -9.00 -29.20 25.01
CA ASP A 214 -10.17 -28.58 25.65
C ASP A 214 -10.01 -27.06 25.86
N ALA A 215 -8.80 -26.64 26.25
CA ALA A 215 -8.45 -25.23 26.40
C ALA A 215 -7.59 -24.79 25.20
N LYS A 216 -8.16 -23.91 24.38
CA LYS A 216 -7.49 -23.35 23.20
C LYS A 216 -6.97 -21.96 23.52
N THR A 217 -5.73 -21.71 23.14
CA THR A 217 -5.15 -20.36 23.15
C THR A 217 -4.55 -20.13 21.77
N PHE A 218 -5.01 -19.08 21.09
CA PHE A 218 -4.45 -18.65 19.83
C PHE A 218 -3.46 -17.52 20.11
N ILE A 219 -2.20 -17.72 19.74
CA ILE A 219 -1.15 -16.71 19.85
C ILE A 219 -0.68 -16.40 18.44
N GLU A 220 -0.83 -15.16 18.04
CA GLU A 220 -0.40 -14.67 16.73
C GLU A 220 0.73 -13.65 16.91
N GLY A 221 1.78 -13.78 16.11
CA GLY A 221 2.77 -12.72 15.94
C GLY A 221 2.26 -11.70 14.92
N THR A 222 2.05 -10.46 15.35
CA THR A 222 1.69 -9.33 14.48
C THR A 222 2.89 -8.42 14.24
N ILE A 223 2.84 -7.61 13.18
CA ILE A 223 3.89 -6.64 12.81
C ILE A 223 4.03 -5.47 13.78
N GLY A 224 3.06 -5.28 14.67
CA GLY A 224 3.00 -4.20 15.66
C GLY A 224 1.62 -4.10 16.31
N ASP A 225 1.48 -3.14 17.21
CA ASP A 225 0.18 -2.80 17.82
C ASP A 225 -0.72 -2.04 16.84
N PRO A 226 -2.05 -2.22 16.91
CA PRO A 226 -2.98 -1.48 16.06
C PRO A 226 -2.90 0.04 16.38
N GLU A 227 -2.92 0.87 15.33
CA GLU A 227 -3.07 2.32 15.48
C GLU A 227 -4.50 2.67 15.94
N THR A 228 -5.48 1.93 15.43
CA THR A 228 -6.91 2.13 15.72
C THR A 228 -7.67 0.81 15.60
N MET A 229 -8.88 0.77 16.14
CA MET A 229 -9.85 -0.31 15.90
C MET A 229 -11.10 0.21 15.16
N ASP A 230 -11.02 1.43 14.60
CA ASP A 230 -12.11 2.02 13.83
C ASP A 230 -12.01 1.60 12.35
N PRO A 231 -12.97 0.80 11.82
CA PRO A 231 -12.95 0.32 10.43
C PRO A 231 -12.99 1.44 9.37
N ALA A 232 -13.50 2.64 9.70
CA ALA A 232 -13.50 3.76 8.73
C ALA A 232 -12.15 4.49 8.66
N TYR A 233 -11.30 4.35 9.68
CA TYR A 233 -10.04 5.07 9.80
C TYR A 233 -8.82 4.19 9.47
N MET A 234 -8.91 2.92 9.83
CA MET A 234 -7.85 1.93 9.69
C MET A 234 -7.30 1.84 8.26
N TYR A 235 -5.98 1.97 8.13
CA TYR A 235 -5.27 1.69 6.88
C TYR A 235 -3.83 1.28 7.15
N ASP A 236 -3.71 0.17 7.85
CA ASP A 236 -2.46 -0.52 8.16
C ASP A 236 -2.77 -1.98 8.55
N THR A 237 -1.80 -2.88 8.37
CA THR A 237 -2.00 -4.32 8.58
C THR A 237 -2.26 -4.71 10.03
N ALA A 238 -1.65 -4.03 11.01
CA ALA A 238 -1.83 -4.39 12.42
C ALA A 238 -3.25 -4.10 12.90
N SER A 239 -3.79 -2.94 12.50
CA SER A 239 -5.19 -2.58 12.74
C SER A 239 -6.15 -3.48 11.94
N SER A 240 -5.88 -3.78 10.66
CA SER A 240 -6.77 -4.62 9.82
C SER A 240 -6.94 -6.02 10.32
N CYS A 241 -5.86 -6.66 10.78
CA CYS A 241 -5.96 -7.98 11.38
C CYS A 241 -6.81 -8.00 12.66
N MET A 242 -6.90 -6.90 13.41
CA MET A 242 -7.81 -6.82 14.56
C MET A 242 -9.25 -6.57 14.14
N VAL A 243 -9.48 -5.61 13.23
CA VAL A 243 -10.83 -5.23 12.79
C VAL A 243 -11.54 -6.38 12.08
N TRP A 244 -10.85 -7.13 11.22
CA TRP A 244 -11.42 -8.30 10.54
C TRP A 244 -11.82 -9.45 11.48
N ARG A 245 -11.45 -9.41 12.76
CA ARG A 245 -11.89 -10.38 13.78
C ARG A 245 -13.14 -9.94 14.53
N LEU A 246 -13.46 -8.66 14.46
CA LEU A 246 -14.49 -8.02 15.26
C LEU A 246 -15.70 -7.61 14.43
N TYR A 247 -15.50 -7.39 13.13
CA TYR A 247 -16.49 -6.89 12.19
C TYR A 247 -16.56 -7.77 10.95
N ASP A 248 -17.79 -8.03 10.50
CA ASP A 248 -18.07 -8.76 9.27
C ASP A 248 -18.47 -7.80 8.14
N PRO A 249 -18.01 -8.01 6.89
CA PRO A 249 -18.46 -7.23 5.74
C PRO A 249 -19.85 -7.70 5.24
N LEU A 250 -20.45 -6.98 4.29
CA LEU A 250 -21.68 -7.45 3.62
C LEU A 250 -21.42 -8.73 2.81
N ILE A 251 -20.32 -8.71 2.05
CA ILE A 251 -19.85 -9.81 1.20
C ILE A 251 -18.34 -9.96 1.39
N HIS A 252 -17.80 -11.13 1.03
CA HIS A 252 -16.37 -11.39 1.02
C HIS A 252 -16.01 -12.17 -0.24
N THR A 253 -14.77 -12.09 -0.71
CA THR A 253 -14.26 -12.99 -1.75
C THR A 253 -14.42 -14.45 -1.34
N LYS A 254 -14.85 -15.29 -2.27
CA LYS A 254 -14.89 -16.73 -2.09
C LYS A 254 -13.46 -17.21 -1.90
N ARG A 255 -13.24 -18.05 -0.90
CA ARG A 255 -11.92 -18.55 -0.51
C ARG A 255 -11.04 -18.88 -1.73
N GLU A 256 -11.51 -19.73 -2.63
CA GLU A 256 -10.72 -20.22 -3.77
C GLU A 256 -10.71 -19.29 -5.00
N SER A 257 -11.33 -18.12 -4.94
CA SER A 257 -11.50 -17.23 -6.11
C SER A 257 -11.51 -15.75 -5.75
N TYR A 258 -10.73 -14.95 -6.50
CA TYR A 258 -10.73 -13.49 -6.39
C TYR A 258 -11.87 -12.82 -7.16
N GLU A 259 -12.57 -13.57 -8.01
CA GLU A 259 -13.62 -13.05 -8.89
C GLU A 259 -15.02 -13.39 -8.37
N GLU A 260 -15.13 -14.41 -7.51
CA GLU A 260 -16.39 -14.82 -6.91
C GLU A 260 -16.54 -14.23 -5.51
N PHE A 261 -17.74 -13.78 -5.18
CA PHE A 261 -18.08 -13.26 -3.86
C PHE A 261 -19.11 -14.17 -3.17
N VAL A 262 -19.04 -14.23 -1.84
CA VAL A 262 -19.97 -14.93 -0.96
C VAL A 262 -20.55 -13.96 0.06
N GLY A 263 -21.80 -14.20 0.46
CA GLY A 263 -22.49 -13.38 1.45
C GLY A 263 -21.96 -13.62 2.87
N GLN A 264 -21.63 -12.54 3.57
CA GLN A 264 -21.27 -12.52 5.00
C GLN A 264 -22.46 -11.99 5.80
N LEU A 265 -22.62 -10.67 5.94
CA LEU A 265 -23.83 -10.07 6.54
C LEU A 265 -25.02 -10.00 5.58
N ALA A 266 -24.79 -10.10 4.27
CA ALA A 266 -25.85 -10.22 3.27
C ALA A 266 -26.15 -11.71 2.95
N ASP A 267 -27.42 -12.04 2.75
CA ASP A 267 -27.86 -13.34 2.22
C ASP A 267 -27.77 -13.38 0.69
N THR A 268 -28.26 -12.32 0.05
CA THR A 268 -28.24 -12.14 -1.40
C THR A 268 -27.97 -10.68 -1.75
N TRP A 269 -27.53 -10.44 -2.98
CA TRP A 269 -27.43 -9.10 -3.54
C TRP A 269 -27.75 -9.09 -5.04
N GLU A 270 -28.14 -7.92 -5.52
CA GLU A 270 -28.50 -7.67 -6.91
C GLU A 270 -27.73 -6.43 -7.39
N ILE A 271 -27.28 -6.48 -8.64
CA ILE A 271 -26.64 -5.35 -9.32
C ILE A 271 -27.57 -4.98 -10.49
N SER A 272 -27.91 -3.71 -10.62
CA SER A 272 -28.72 -3.22 -11.74
C SER A 272 -28.01 -3.38 -13.08
N ASP A 273 -28.78 -3.41 -14.17
CA ASP A 273 -28.25 -3.59 -15.53
C ASP A 273 -27.21 -2.52 -15.92
N ASP A 274 -27.28 -1.32 -15.35
CA ASP A 274 -26.33 -0.23 -15.56
C ASP A 274 -25.10 -0.29 -14.64
N GLY A 275 -25.07 -1.22 -13.68
CA GLY A 275 -23.97 -1.38 -12.72
C GLY A 275 -23.90 -0.28 -11.66
N LEU A 276 -24.90 0.61 -11.56
CA LEU A 276 -24.86 1.78 -10.68
C LEU A 276 -25.66 1.61 -9.39
N THR A 277 -26.52 0.59 -9.30
CA THR A 277 -27.33 0.30 -8.11
C THR A 277 -27.03 -1.11 -7.61
N TYR A 278 -26.60 -1.19 -6.35
CA TYR A 278 -26.34 -2.43 -5.64
C TYR A 278 -27.35 -2.57 -4.51
N THR A 279 -28.12 -3.66 -4.52
CA THR A 279 -29.12 -3.96 -3.48
C THR A 279 -28.65 -5.15 -2.67
N PHE A 280 -28.46 -4.98 -1.37
CA PHE A 280 -28.07 -6.06 -0.45
C PHE A 280 -29.25 -6.43 0.46
N HIS A 281 -29.52 -7.73 0.57
CA HIS A 281 -30.51 -8.28 1.50
C HIS A 281 -29.79 -8.75 2.77
N ILE A 282 -29.90 -7.97 3.85
CA ILE A 282 -29.22 -8.23 5.12
C ILE A 282 -29.83 -9.43 5.83
N ARG A 283 -28.98 -10.28 6.40
CA ARG A 283 -29.37 -11.44 7.21
C ARG A 283 -30.21 -11.03 8.41
N GLU A 284 -31.27 -11.79 8.67
CA GLU A 284 -32.09 -11.61 9.86
C GLU A 284 -31.43 -12.19 11.12
N GLY A 285 -31.68 -11.56 12.27
CA GLY A 285 -31.25 -12.06 13.58
C GLY A 285 -29.76 -11.87 13.89
N VAL A 286 -29.01 -11.14 13.04
CA VAL A 286 -27.64 -10.74 13.35
C VAL A 286 -27.64 -9.72 14.48
N LYS A 287 -26.74 -9.93 15.44
CA LYS A 287 -26.59 -9.08 16.62
C LYS A 287 -25.19 -8.50 16.68
N PHE A 288 -25.08 -7.25 17.08
CA PHE A 288 -23.82 -6.66 17.51
C PHE A 288 -23.40 -7.21 18.89
N HIS A 289 -22.14 -7.00 19.25
CA HIS A 289 -21.54 -7.53 20.49
C HIS A 289 -22.22 -7.01 21.77
N GLU A 290 -22.80 -5.80 21.73
CA GLU A 290 -23.59 -5.21 22.83
C GLU A 290 -25.07 -5.67 22.84
N GLY A 291 -25.50 -6.44 21.83
CA GLY A 291 -26.81 -7.07 21.76
C GLY A 291 -27.85 -6.35 20.88
N GLY A 292 -27.49 -5.23 20.25
CA GLY A 292 -28.34 -4.54 19.26
C GLY A 292 -28.57 -5.41 18.02
N ASP A 293 -29.74 -5.26 17.39
CA ASP A 293 -29.99 -5.85 16.07
C ASP A 293 -29.24 -5.07 15.00
N LEU A 294 -28.67 -5.78 14.03
CA LEU A 294 -28.19 -5.17 12.79
C LEU A 294 -29.37 -4.90 11.85
N ASP A 295 -29.47 -3.70 11.32
CA ASP A 295 -30.35 -3.39 10.19
C ASP A 295 -29.62 -2.69 9.03
N ALA A 296 -30.33 -2.49 7.91
CA ALA A 296 -29.75 -1.92 6.69
C ALA A 296 -29.21 -0.49 6.86
N HIS A 297 -29.73 0.28 7.82
CA HIS A 297 -29.23 1.63 8.13
C HIS A 297 -27.84 1.58 8.76
N ASP A 298 -27.51 0.55 9.53
CA ASP A 298 -26.17 0.41 10.13
C ASP A 298 -25.11 0.14 9.05
N ALA A 299 -25.44 -0.70 8.07
CA ALA A 299 -24.60 -0.95 6.90
C ALA A 299 -24.43 0.34 6.07
N ALA A 300 -25.53 1.05 5.79
CA ALA A 300 -25.48 2.31 5.05
C ALA A 300 -24.68 3.39 5.80
N TYR A 301 -24.88 3.51 7.11
CA TYR A 301 -24.15 4.43 7.97
C TYR A 301 -22.64 4.16 7.93
N SER A 302 -22.22 2.90 7.94
CA SER A 302 -20.81 2.52 7.89
C SER A 302 -20.13 2.99 6.61
N ILE A 303 -20.79 2.84 5.46
CA ILE A 303 -20.29 3.31 4.16
C ILE A 303 -20.25 4.84 4.11
N TRP A 304 -21.33 5.51 4.52
CA TRP A 304 -21.39 6.97 4.52
C TRP A 304 -20.35 7.60 5.45
N ARG A 305 -20.14 7.00 6.63
CA ARG A 305 -19.15 7.47 7.59
C ARG A 305 -17.74 7.38 7.01
N GLY A 306 -17.43 6.28 6.31
CA GLY A 306 -16.16 6.13 5.59
C GLY A 306 -15.95 7.25 4.57
N LEU A 307 -16.90 7.40 3.64
CA LEU A 307 -16.84 8.43 2.60
C LEU A 307 -16.70 9.86 3.14
N LEU A 308 -17.39 10.19 4.24
CA LEU A 308 -17.32 11.52 4.86
C LEU A 308 -16.00 11.77 5.61
N GLN A 309 -15.37 10.72 6.14
CA GLN A 309 -14.17 10.86 6.95
C GLN A 309 -12.90 11.03 6.10
N ASP A 310 -12.87 10.39 4.91
CA ASP A 310 -11.85 10.48 3.86
C ASP A 310 -10.51 11.10 4.29
N ARG A 311 -9.79 10.39 5.17
CA ARG A 311 -8.50 10.90 5.63
C ARG A 311 -7.47 10.79 4.51
N ALA A 312 -6.54 11.74 4.44
CA ALA A 312 -5.39 11.66 3.56
C ALA A 312 -4.64 10.32 3.73
N ALA A 313 -4.36 9.65 2.60
CA ALA A 313 -3.77 8.31 2.57
C ALA A 313 -4.52 7.29 3.46
N GLY A 314 -5.85 7.41 3.55
CA GLY A 314 -6.75 6.44 4.20
C GLY A 314 -7.32 5.43 3.20
N PRO A 315 -8.19 4.50 3.64
CA PRO A 315 -8.70 3.43 2.77
C PRO A 315 -9.81 3.91 1.81
N GLN A 316 -10.33 5.12 2.03
CA GLN A 316 -11.56 5.59 1.39
C GLN A 316 -11.37 5.97 -0.07
N TRP A 317 -10.13 6.14 -0.53
CA TRP A 317 -9.84 6.31 -1.94
C TRP A 317 -10.45 5.20 -2.79
N MET A 318 -10.54 3.96 -2.30
CA MET A 318 -11.13 2.84 -3.06
C MET A 318 -12.62 3.07 -3.35
N PHE A 319 -13.35 3.66 -2.40
CA PHE A 319 -14.75 4.02 -2.62
C PHE A 319 -14.89 5.32 -3.41
N TRP A 320 -14.07 6.33 -3.10
CA TRP A 320 -14.10 7.61 -3.83
C TRP A 320 -13.78 7.42 -5.32
N ASP A 321 -12.78 6.60 -5.60
CA ASP A 321 -12.29 6.32 -6.94
C ASP A 321 -13.35 5.57 -7.74
N ALA A 322 -13.94 4.53 -7.14
CA ALA A 322 -14.97 3.72 -7.78
C ALA A 322 -16.31 4.45 -7.98
N LEU A 323 -16.74 5.29 -7.03
CA LEU A 323 -18.08 5.91 -7.05
C LEU A 323 -18.11 7.27 -7.72
N PHE A 324 -17.04 8.05 -7.61
CA PHE A 324 -17.01 9.45 -8.05
C PHE A 324 -15.92 9.71 -9.09
N GLY A 325 -14.99 8.78 -9.31
CA GLY A 325 -13.86 8.96 -10.22
C GLY A 325 -12.75 9.86 -9.65
N TYR A 326 -12.81 10.17 -8.36
CA TYR A 326 -11.82 10.97 -7.64
C TYR A 326 -11.12 10.11 -6.61
N GLU A 327 -9.82 10.30 -6.39
CA GLU A 327 -9.11 9.53 -5.35
C GLU A 327 -9.42 10.04 -3.93
N THR A 328 -9.93 11.28 -3.79
CA THR A 328 -10.29 11.89 -2.51
C THR A 328 -11.50 12.82 -2.63
N ALA A 329 -12.21 13.01 -1.51
CA ALA A 329 -13.26 14.01 -1.33
C ALA A 329 -12.72 15.43 -1.56
N GLU A 330 -11.47 15.70 -1.17
CA GLU A 330 -10.81 16.99 -1.36
C GLU A 330 -10.66 17.31 -2.85
N GLY A 331 -10.20 16.33 -3.66
CA GLY A 331 -10.08 16.50 -5.11
C GLY A 331 -11.42 16.84 -5.75
N TYR A 332 -12.48 16.11 -5.39
CA TYR A 332 -13.84 16.39 -5.84
C TYR A 332 -14.30 17.81 -5.45
N ALA A 333 -14.03 18.23 -4.22
CA ALA A 333 -14.42 19.55 -3.74
C ALA A 333 -13.67 20.69 -4.43
N ILE A 334 -12.37 20.51 -4.73
CA ILE A 334 -11.55 21.48 -5.47
C ILE A 334 -12.10 21.67 -6.89
N ASP A 335 -12.36 20.58 -7.62
CA ASP A 335 -12.88 20.67 -8.99
C ASP A 335 -14.27 21.30 -9.02
N LEU A 336 -15.14 20.95 -8.07
CA LEU A 336 -16.44 21.58 -7.93
C LEU A 336 -16.32 23.09 -7.65
N ALA A 337 -15.36 23.50 -6.81
CA ALA A 337 -15.12 24.91 -6.51
C ALA A 337 -14.54 25.66 -7.71
N ASN A 338 -13.57 25.07 -8.42
CA ASN A 338 -12.97 25.65 -9.63
C ASN A 338 -14.02 25.85 -10.72
N ALA A 339 -14.87 24.84 -10.96
CA ALA A 339 -15.98 24.93 -11.90
C ALA A 339 -16.98 26.04 -11.51
N ALA A 340 -17.28 26.20 -10.21
CA ALA A 340 -18.15 27.26 -9.72
C ALA A 340 -17.53 28.66 -9.84
N LEU A 341 -16.21 28.77 -9.76
CA LEU A 341 -15.45 30.02 -9.85
C LEU A 341 -15.00 30.36 -11.29
N GLY A 342 -15.15 29.44 -12.25
CA GLY A 342 -14.66 29.59 -13.62
C GLY A 342 -13.14 29.58 -13.71
N ILE A 343 -12.47 28.84 -12.82
CA ILE A 343 -11.03 28.60 -12.84
C ILE A 343 -10.82 27.32 -13.67
N GLU A 344 -10.05 27.42 -14.75
CA GLU A 344 -9.59 26.26 -15.54
C GLU A 344 -8.41 25.56 -14.86
#